data_AF-A0A165PC60-F1
#
_entry.id   AF-A0A165PC60-F1
#
_cell.length_a   1.000
_cell.length_b   1.000
_cell.length_c   1.000
_cell.angle_alpha   90.00
_cell.angle_beta   90.00
_cell.angle_gamma   90.00
#
_symmetry.space_group_name_H-M   'P 1'
#
loop_
_entity.id
_entity.type
_entity.pdbx_description
1 polymer ?
#
loop_
_entity_poly.entity_id
_entity_poly.type
_entity_poly.pdbx_seq_one_letter_code
_entity_poly.pdbx_strand_id
1 'polypeptide(L)'
;QLYKMIDSSVMGDVKWQSFDVKYSGPRPQHDVPGWMSAGYEVWYRDPLKISHWMLANPDYNGEIDYCAKQEFTPDGQRRLKDFMSGDWAWSQSSKIATDPNTHGSTFVPVILGSDKTTVSVGTGHNEYYPLYMMLGNHHNNVRRAHRNAVAVIGFLAIPKSKSLFYKDDVKFRKFRRQLFHVSISRILRSLKPGMTIPEVTLCADGAFRRVIYGLGPYIADYPEQALLACIVQGWCPKCTARRGSLEGDGINIRRWCEHTEALVESLDLGTLWDEYGIVGDIVVCISFLLL
;
A
#
# COMPACT_ATOMS: atom_id res chain seq x y z
N GLN A 1 14.76 -22.30 16.72
CA GLN A 1 15.72 -22.10 15.61
C GLN A 1 15.19 -21.10 14.57
N LEU A 2 13.90 -21.14 14.20
CA LEU A 2 13.26 -20.14 13.31
C LEU A 2 13.42 -18.68 13.77
N TYR A 3 13.19 -18.39 15.06
CA TYR A 3 13.35 -17.03 15.62
C TYR A 3 14.80 -16.51 15.55
N LYS A 4 15.81 -17.37 15.74
CA LYS A 4 17.23 -17.01 15.59
C LYS A 4 17.62 -16.72 14.13
N MET A 5 16.86 -17.25 13.16
CA MET A 5 17.10 -17.06 11.72
C MET A 5 16.46 -15.77 11.19
N ILE A 6 15.38 -15.32 11.84
CA ILE A 6 14.75 -14.01 11.59
C ILE A 6 15.67 -12.89 12.11
N ASP A 7 16.29 -13.09 13.28
CA ASP A 7 17.22 -12.14 13.89
C ASP A 7 18.59 -12.05 13.19
N SER A 8 18.99 -13.06 12.41
CA SER A 8 20.28 -13.09 11.71
C SER A 8 20.25 -12.48 10.29
N SER A 9 19.10 -11.99 9.83
CA SER A 9 19.02 -11.25 8.57
C SER A 9 19.46 -9.80 8.81
N VAL A 10 20.20 -9.18 7.88
CA VAL A 10 20.58 -7.75 7.96
C VAL A 10 19.34 -6.84 8.02
N MET A 11 18.14 -7.37 7.70
CA MET A 11 16.85 -6.71 7.92
C MET A 11 16.50 -6.52 9.41
N GLY A 12 17.26 -7.14 10.33
CA GLY A 12 17.12 -7.08 11.79
C GLY A 12 17.53 -5.74 12.43
N ASP A 13 18.24 -4.87 11.72
CA ASP A 13 18.68 -3.58 12.28
C ASP A 13 17.57 -2.53 12.35
N VAL A 14 16.50 -2.68 11.55
CA VAL A 14 15.34 -1.78 11.62
C VAL A 14 14.37 -2.27 12.70
N LYS A 15 14.45 -1.62 13.87
CA LYS A 15 13.62 -1.94 15.04
C LYS A 15 12.13 -1.83 14.76
N TRP A 16 11.38 -2.79 15.30
CA TRP A 16 9.92 -2.72 15.42
C TRP A 16 9.50 -1.60 16.38
N GLN A 17 8.41 -0.94 16.04
CA GLN A 17 7.73 0.09 16.81
C GLN A 17 6.24 -0.26 16.85
N SER A 18 5.50 0.27 17.82
CA SER A 18 4.05 0.14 17.84
C SER A 18 3.36 1.47 18.09
N PHE A 19 2.09 1.54 17.70
CA PHE A 19 1.17 2.60 18.08
C PHE A 19 -0.24 2.05 18.25
N ASP A 20 -1.02 2.68 19.12
CA ASP A 20 -2.42 2.34 19.32
C ASP A 20 -3.34 3.25 18.51
N VAL A 21 -4.34 2.65 17.86
CA VAL A 21 -5.46 3.36 17.25
C VAL A 21 -6.72 3.14 18.10
N LYS A 22 -7.51 4.18 18.32
CA LYS A 22 -8.75 4.13 19.13
C LYS A 22 -9.91 4.75 18.38
N TYR A 23 -11.13 4.28 18.67
CA TYR A 23 -12.33 4.91 18.14
C TYR A 23 -12.55 6.29 18.79
N SER A 24 -12.64 7.32 17.95
CA SER A 24 -12.82 8.72 18.34
C SER A 24 -14.19 9.31 17.97
N GLY A 25 -15.09 8.50 17.41
CA GLY A 25 -16.42 8.96 16.99
C GLY A 25 -17.44 9.01 18.14
N PRO A 26 -18.68 9.46 17.84
CA PRO A 26 -19.77 9.52 18.82
C PRO A 26 -20.11 8.15 19.42
N ARG A 27 -20.27 8.09 20.74
CA ARG A 27 -20.59 6.87 21.48
C ARG A 27 -22.04 6.90 21.97
N PRO A 28 -22.72 5.75 22.05
CA PRO A 28 -24.05 5.69 22.66
C PRO A 28 -23.95 6.03 24.16
N GLN A 29 -25.04 6.55 24.75
CA GLN A 29 -25.10 6.90 26.17
C GLN A 29 -25.10 5.67 27.09
N HIS A 30 -25.67 4.55 26.62
CA HIS A 30 -25.71 3.27 27.31
C HIS A 30 -25.19 2.16 26.40
N ASP A 31 -24.74 1.04 26.99
CA ASP A 31 -24.29 -0.16 26.28
C ASP A 31 -23.23 0.09 25.20
N VAL A 32 -22.17 0.85 25.55
CA VAL A 32 -21.06 1.15 24.63
C VAL A 32 -20.42 -0.15 24.15
N PRO A 33 -20.44 -0.44 22.82
CA PRO A 33 -19.82 -1.63 22.29
C PRO A 33 -18.33 -1.70 22.65
N GLY A 34 -17.83 -2.87 23.04
CA GLY A 34 -16.44 -3.03 23.46
C GLY A 34 -15.41 -2.58 22.41
N TRP A 35 -15.75 -2.66 21.12
CA TRP A 35 -14.90 -2.19 20.03
C TRP A 35 -14.71 -0.66 20.00
N MET A 36 -15.66 0.12 20.54
CA MET A 36 -15.53 1.58 20.64
C MET A 36 -14.61 2.03 21.79
N SER A 37 -14.32 1.13 22.73
CA SER A 37 -13.49 1.41 23.91
C SER A 37 -12.12 0.72 23.84
N ALA A 38 -11.93 -0.20 22.90
CA ALA A 38 -10.68 -0.94 22.72
C ALA A 38 -9.56 -0.07 22.10
N GLY A 39 -8.32 -0.39 22.49
CA GLY A 39 -7.12 0.00 21.76
C GLY A 39 -6.78 -1.05 20.70
N TYR A 40 -6.39 -0.59 19.52
CA TYR A 40 -5.99 -1.43 18.40
C TYR A 40 -4.53 -1.17 18.10
N GLU A 41 -3.67 -2.00 18.70
CA GLU A 41 -2.23 -1.91 18.53
C GLU A 41 -1.81 -2.35 17.14
N VAL A 42 -0.96 -1.54 16.51
CA VAL A 42 -0.34 -1.80 15.21
C VAL A 42 1.16 -1.82 15.41
N TRP A 43 1.80 -2.90 14.97
CA TRP A 43 3.25 -3.05 14.98
C TRP A 43 3.81 -2.75 13.60
N TYR A 44 4.91 -2.02 13.51
CA TYR A 44 5.52 -1.65 12.24
C TYR A 44 7.03 -1.42 12.32
N ARG A 45 7.69 -1.49 11.16
CA ARG A 45 9.06 -1.02 10.94
C ARG A 45 9.01 0.22 10.06
N ASP A 46 9.89 1.18 10.31
CA ASP A 46 9.94 2.44 9.59
C ASP A 46 10.21 2.21 8.08
N PRO A 47 9.24 2.51 7.18
CA PRO A 47 9.38 2.23 5.75
C PRO A 47 10.54 2.99 5.08
N LEU A 48 10.89 4.18 5.57
CA LEU A 48 12.03 4.93 5.03
C LEU A 48 13.34 4.22 5.35
N LYS A 49 13.52 3.76 6.59
CA LYS A 49 14.72 3.00 6.98
C LYS A 49 14.82 1.67 6.25
N ILE A 50 13.69 0.99 6.05
CA ILE A 50 13.64 -0.22 5.23
C ILE A 50 14.03 0.08 3.79
N SER A 51 13.62 1.23 3.24
CA SER A 51 14.02 1.66 1.90
C SER A 51 15.51 1.91 1.79
N HIS A 52 16.11 2.63 2.76
CA HIS A 52 17.57 2.84 2.81
C HIS A 52 18.32 1.52 2.85
N TRP A 53 17.88 0.61 3.71
CA TRP A 53 18.48 -0.70 3.85
C TRP A 53 18.39 -1.51 2.56
N MET A 54 17.24 -1.51 1.89
CA MET A 54 17.05 -2.18 0.61
C MET A 54 17.94 -1.59 -0.49
N LEU A 55 18.04 -0.27 -0.58
CA LEU A 55 18.86 0.42 -1.59
C LEU A 55 20.35 0.17 -1.37
N ALA A 56 20.81 0.15 -0.13
CA ALA A 56 22.22 0.00 0.23
C ALA A 56 22.69 -1.47 0.23
N ASN A 57 21.81 -2.45 -0.01
CA ASN A 57 22.17 -3.86 0.08
C ASN A 57 23.12 -4.28 -1.06
N PRO A 58 24.40 -4.61 -0.77
CA PRO A 58 25.38 -4.93 -1.82
C PRO A 58 25.04 -6.21 -2.60
N ASP A 59 24.20 -7.09 -2.06
CA ASP A 59 23.72 -8.29 -2.76
C ASP A 59 22.88 -7.95 -4.01
N TYR A 60 22.43 -6.70 -4.12
CA TYR A 60 21.66 -6.20 -5.26
C TYR A 60 22.51 -5.40 -6.25
N ASN A 61 23.84 -5.37 -6.11
CA ASN A 61 24.71 -4.68 -7.05
C ASN A 61 24.52 -5.26 -8.48
N GLY A 62 24.20 -4.40 -9.44
CA GLY A 62 23.86 -4.79 -10.82
C GLY A 62 22.40 -5.22 -11.02
N GLU A 63 21.58 -5.26 -9.97
CA GLU A 63 20.19 -5.75 -9.98
C GLU A 63 19.17 -4.66 -9.56
N ILE A 64 19.59 -3.39 -9.61
CA ILE A 64 18.77 -2.21 -9.33
C ILE A 64 18.74 -1.32 -10.56
N ASP A 65 17.53 -1.00 -11.05
CA ASP A 65 17.31 0.03 -12.06
C ASP A 65 17.16 1.41 -11.38
N TYR A 66 18.18 2.26 -11.50
CA TYR A 66 18.17 3.63 -10.94
C TYR A 66 17.44 4.66 -11.81
N CYS A 67 16.98 4.25 -12.99
CA CYS A 67 16.24 5.07 -13.94
C CYS A 67 15.16 4.22 -14.62
N ALA A 68 14.03 4.84 -14.92
CA ALA A 68 13.04 4.22 -15.78
C ALA A 68 13.65 4.03 -17.18
N LYS A 69 13.29 2.93 -17.83
CA LYS A 69 13.85 2.53 -19.12
C LYS A 69 12.76 2.09 -20.08
N GLN A 70 12.98 2.30 -21.36
CA GLN A 70 12.14 1.75 -22.42
C GLN A 70 13.03 0.85 -23.27
N GLU A 71 12.76 -0.46 -23.22
CA GLU A 71 13.51 -1.44 -23.99
C GLU A 71 12.71 -1.85 -25.22
N PHE A 72 13.34 -1.87 -26.38
CA PHE A 72 12.72 -2.29 -27.63
C PHE A 72 13.50 -3.45 -28.22
N THR A 73 12.79 -4.38 -28.85
CA THR A 73 13.39 -5.44 -29.66
C THR A 73 13.91 -4.86 -30.99
N PRO A 74 14.76 -5.58 -31.74
CA PRO A 74 15.26 -5.09 -33.03
C PRO A 74 14.17 -4.76 -34.05
N ASP A 75 13.01 -5.40 -33.96
CA ASP A 75 11.80 -5.13 -34.77
C ASP A 75 10.94 -3.97 -34.22
N GLY A 76 11.40 -3.26 -33.19
CA GLY A 76 10.74 -2.07 -32.64
C GLY A 76 9.61 -2.33 -31.66
N GLN A 77 9.39 -3.59 -31.25
CA GLN A 77 8.36 -3.93 -30.27
C GLN A 77 8.81 -3.62 -28.84
N ARG A 78 7.87 -3.18 -28.00
CA ARG A 78 8.15 -2.86 -26.60
C ARG A 78 8.40 -4.12 -25.79
N ARG A 79 9.54 -4.18 -25.08
CA ARG A 79 9.86 -5.22 -24.11
C ARG A 79 9.63 -4.73 -22.68
N LEU A 80 8.77 -5.43 -21.95
CA LEU A 80 8.51 -5.20 -20.53
C LEU A 80 9.08 -6.36 -19.73
N LYS A 81 10.06 -6.07 -18.89
CA LYS A 81 10.73 -7.08 -18.05
C LYS A 81 10.58 -6.69 -16.57
N ASP A 82 11.36 -5.71 -16.13
CA ASP A 82 11.39 -5.24 -14.75
C ASP A 82 10.40 -4.09 -14.54
N PHE A 83 10.08 -3.76 -13.28
CA PHE A 83 9.04 -2.76 -13.00
C PHE A 83 9.40 -1.37 -13.57
N MET A 84 10.68 -0.99 -13.54
CA MET A 84 11.18 0.26 -14.12
C MET A 84 11.11 0.31 -15.65
N SER A 85 10.82 -0.81 -16.33
CA SER A 85 10.54 -0.81 -17.78
C SER A 85 9.09 -0.44 -18.15
N GLY A 86 8.21 -0.40 -17.14
CA GLY A 86 6.79 -0.11 -17.31
C GLY A 86 6.49 1.37 -17.55
N ASP A 87 5.41 1.63 -18.28
CA ASP A 87 5.02 2.99 -18.66
C ASP A 87 4.66 3.88 -17.47
N TRP A 88 4.17 3.28 -16.38
CA TRP A 88 3.91 4.00 -15.14
C TRP A 88 5.21 4.58 -14.55
N ALA A 89 6.25 3.76 -14.41
CA ALA A 89 7.53 4.22 -13.87
C ALA A 89 8.17 5.30 -14.77
N TRP A 90 8.04 5.15 -16.08
CA TRP A 90 8.46 6.16 -17.06
C TRP A 90 7.69 7.47 -16.88
N SER A 91 6.35 7.41 -16.83
CA SER A 91 5.50 8.60 -16.64
C SER A 91 5.80 9.33 -15.32
N GLN A 92 5.98 8.59 -14.21
CA GLN A 92 6.35 9.18 -12.93
C GLN A 92 7.72 9.85 -12.99
N SER A 93 8.72 9.17 -13.59
CA SER A 93 10.06 9.74 -13.75
C SER A 93 10.04 11.02 -14.60
N SER A 94 9.24 11.04 -15.68
CA SER A 94 9.07 12.24 -16.52
C SER A 94 8.41 13.40 -15.76
N LYS A 95 7.37 13.12 -14.95
CA LYS A 95 6.73 14.14 -14.09
C LYS A 95 7.69 14.68 -13.04
N ILE A 96 8.48 13.82 -12.41
CA ILE A 96 9.49 14.21 -11.44
C ILE A 96 10.59 15.06 -12.11
N ALA A 97 10.93 14.79 -13.36
CA ALA A 97 11.96 15.53 -14.06
C ALA A 97 11.55 16.96 -14.48
N THR A 98 10.26 17.31 -14.42
CA THR A 98 9.79 18.67 -14.78
C THR A 98 10.09 19.71 -13.71
N ASP A 99 10.15 19.32 -12.43
CA ASP A 99 10.56 20.22 -11.35
C ASP A 99 12.10 20.31 -11.29
N PRO A 100 12.68 21.52 -11.43
CA PRO A 100 14.13 21.73 -11.34
C PRO A 100 14.76 21.19 -10.04
N ASN A 101 14.02 21.19 -8.93
CA ASN A 101 14.51 20.70 -7.65
C ASN A 101 14.62 19.18 -7.60
N THR A 102 13.82 18.46 -8.38
CA THR A 102 13.81 16.99 -8.41
C THR A 102 14.47 16.43 -9.66
N HIS A 103 14.79 17.28 -10.64
CA HIS A 103 15.51 16.92 -11.85
C HIS A 103 16.81 16.17 -11.55
N GLY A 104 17.03 15.06 -12.29
CA GLY A 104 18.18 14.19 -12.11
C GLY A 104 18.12 13.25 -10.89
N SER A 105 17.03 13.24 -10.12
CA SER A 105 16.86 12.30 -9.00
C SER A 105 16.45 10.90 -9.49
N THR A 106 16.93 9.87 -8.80
CA THR A 106 16.46 8.49 -8.96
C THR A 106 15.08 8.34 -8.33
N PHE A 107 14.09 7.96 -9.15
CA PHE A 107 12.77 7.62 -8.65
C PHE A 107 12.77 6.23 -8.00
N VAL A 108 12.31 6.15 -6.75
CA VAL A 108 12.17 4.91 -5.99
C VAL A 108 10.70 4.61 -5.68
N PRO A 109 10.05 3.79 -6.52
CA PRO A 109 8.68 3.34 -6.25
C PRO A 109 8.61 2.35 -5.09
N VAL A 110 7.82 2.69 -4.08
CA VAL A 110 7.48 1.85 -2.94
C VAL A 110 6.21 1.06 -3.26
N ILE A 111 6.37 -0.24 -3.53
CA ILE A 111 5.28 -1.17 -3.80
C ILE A 111 4.87 -1.80 -2.47
N LEU A 112 3.56 -1.84 -2.21
CA LEU A 112 3.01 -2.40 -0.98
C LEU A 112 2.16 -3.63 -1.29
N GLY A 113 1.89 -4.43 -0.28
CA GLY A 113 0.87 -5.46 -0.35
C GLY A 113 0.45 -5.91 1.03
N SER A 114 -0.74 -6.47 1.15
CA SER A 114 -1.20 -7.07 2.40
C SER A 114 -2.03 -8.30 2.10
N ASP A 115 -1.98 -9.26 3.00
CA ASP A 115 -2.75 -10.49 2.90
C ASP A 115 -3.21 -10.89 4.30
N LYS A 116 -4.53 -10.90 4.56
CA LYS A 116 -5.05 -11.33 5.85
C LYS A 116 -5.00 -12.85 5.93
N THR A 117 -4.08 -13.36 6.74
CA THR A 117 -3.83 -14.81 6.87
C THR A 117 -4.31 -15.36 8.21
N THR A 118 -4.93 -16.53 8.18
CA THR A 118 -5.29 -17.28 9.40
C THR A 118 -4.27 -18.39 9.61
N VAL A 119 -3.60 -18.40 10.76
CA VAL A 119 -2.64 -19.44 11.12
C VAL A 119 -3.30 -20.35 12.16
N SER A 120 -3.66 -21.56 11.77
CA SER A 120 -4.11 -22.60 12.70
C SER A 120 -2.93 -23.45 13.14
N VAL A 121 -2.41 -23.20 14.35
CA VAL A 121 -1.48 -24.14 15.00
C VAL A 121 -2.16 -24.68 16.26
N GLY A 122 -2.53 -25.96 16.24
CA GLY A 122 -2.78 -26.83 17.40
C GLY A 122 -3.92 -26.51 18.36
N THR A 123 -4.15 -25.26 18.75
CA THR A 123 -5.04 -24.89 19.88
C THR A 123 -5.57 -23.45 19.82
N GLY A 124 -5.33 -22.67 18.75
CA GLY A 124 -5.90 -21.31 18.65
C GLY A 124 -5.98 -20.78 17.21
N HIS A 125 -7.14 -20.26 16.81
CA HIS A 125 -7.31 -19.51 15.57
C HIS A 125 -6.71 -18.10 15.72
N ASN A 126 -5.40 -17.98 15.46
CA ASN A 126 -4.73 -16.68 15.38
C ASN A 126 -4.78 -16.16 13.94
N GLU A 127 -5.25 -14.93 13.78
CA GLU A 127 -5.28 -14.24 12.49
C GLU A 127 -4.19 -13.17 12.52
N TYR A 128 -3.41 -13.06 11.44
CA TYR A 128 -2.43 -12.01 11.23
C TYR A 128 -2.79 -11.21 9.99
N TYR A 129 -2.45 -9.91 10.00
CA TYR A 129 -2.63 -9.07 8.83
C TYR A 129 -1.31 -8.35 8.48
N PRO A 130 -0.33 -9.08 7.92
CA PRO A 130 0.94 -8.52 7.52
C PRO A 130 0.79 -7.47 6.41
N LEU A 131 1.57 -6.39 6.53
CA LEU A 131 1.84 -5.41 5.49
C LEU A 131 3.25 -5.64 4.97
N TYR A 132 3.38 -5.83 3.67
CA TYR A 132 4.62 -6.04 2.95
C TYR A 132 5.01 -4.80 2.16
N MET A 133 6.32 -4.64 1.98
CA MET A 133 6.92 -3.57 1.19
C MET A 133 8.04 -4.13 0.33
N MET A 134 8.16 -3.60 -0.88
CA MET A 134 9.30 -3.81 -1.77
C MET A 134 9.58 -2.54 -2.59
N LEU A 135 10.78 -2.41 -3.13
CA LEU A 135 11.11 -1.34 -4.07
C LEU A 135 10.95 -1.82 -5.51
N GLY A 136 10.32 -1.01 -6.35
CA GLY A 136 10.15 -1.32 -7.77
C GLY A 136 11.44 -1.23 -8.59
N ASN A 137 12.51 -0.65 -8.03
CA ASN A 137 13.82 -0.61 -8.69
C ASN A 137 14.49 -1.98 -8.79
N HIS A 138 14.18 -2.90 -7.88
CA HIS A 138 14.79 -4.23 -7.88
C HIS A 138 14.31 -5.04 -9.10
N HIS A 139 15.26 -5.72 -9.76
CA HIS A 139 14.95 -6.63 -10.85
C HIS A 139 14.07 -7.81 -10.38
N ASN A 140 13.33 -8.40 -11.31
CA ASN A 140 12.37 -9.48 -11.03
C ASN A 140 13.00 -10.70 -10.35
N ASN A 141 14.21 -11.07 -10.75
CA ASN A 141 14.96 -12.19 -10.18
C ASN A 141 15.23 -11.99 -8.67
N VAL A 142 15.59 -10.78 -8.24
CA VAL A 142 15.81 -10.46 -6.82
C VAL A 142 14.50 -10.63 -6.03
N ARG A 143 13.38 -10.15 -6.59
CA ARG A 143 12.05 -10.29 -5.98
C ARG A 143 11.60 -11.75 -5.85
N ARG A 144 11.92 -12.60 -6.82
CA ARG A 144 11.55 -14.03 -6.83
C ARG A 144 12.44 -14.92 -5.98
N ALA A 145 13.70 -14.56 -5.79
CA ALA A 145 14.68 -15.41 -5.12
C ALA A 145 14.67 -15.31 -3.58
N HIS A 146 13.66 -14.66 -2.96
CA HIS A 146 13.58 -14.43 -1.52
C HIS A 146 14.87 -13.83 -0.89
N ARG A 147 15.66 -13.08 -1.67
CA ARG A 147 16.89 -12.41 -1.20
C ARG A 147 16.59 -11.16 -0.38
N ASN A 148 15.55 -11.17 0.45
CA ASN A 148 15.05 -10.03 1.23
C ASN A 148 14.49 -8.83 0.43
N ALA A 149 14.17 -9.01 -0.86
CA ALA A 149 13.58 -7.94 -1.68
C ALA A 149 12.12 -7.60 -1.32
N VAL A 150 11.49 -8.41 -0.47
CA VAL A 150 10.18 -8.15 0.13
C VAL A 150 10.34 -8.16 1.64
N ALA A 151 9.95 -7.08 2.31
CA ALA A 151 10.03 -6.94 3.76
C ALA A 151 8.62 -6.84 4.37
N VAL A 152 8.39 -7.54 5.49
CA VAL A 152 7.21 -7.31 6.32
C VAL A 152 7.40 -6.02 7.11
N ILE A 153 6.71 -4.95 6.77
CA ILE A 153 6.85 -3.65 7.43
C ILE A 153 5.79 -3.40 8.49
N GLY A 154 4.77 -4.24 8.61
CA GLY A 154 3.75 -4.08 9.65
C GLY A 154 2.88 -5.28 9.90
N PHE A 155 2.22 -5.28 11.05
CA PHE A 155 1.10 -6.13 11.40
C PHE A 155 -0.09 -5.24 11.74
N LEU A 156 -1.07 -5.21 10.85
CA LEU A 156 -2.26 -4.38 10.99
C LEU A 156 -3.20 -4.98 12.03
N ALA A 157 -3.88 -4.11 12.78
CA ALA A 157 -4.83 -4.53 13.78
C ALA A 157 -6.06 -5.19 13.12
N ILE A 158 -6.46 -6.35 13.63
CA ILE A 158 -7.69 -7.04 13.24
C ILE A 158 -8.72 -6.86 14.36
N PRO A 159 -9.66 -5.91 14.23
CA PRO A 159 -10.69 -5.72 15.23
C PRO A 159 -11.64 -6.93 15.23
N LYS A 160 -11.64 -7.67 16.34
CA LYS A 160 -12.58 -8.78 16.58
C LYS A 160 -13.73 -8.28 17.45
N SER A 161 -14.97 -8.51 17.01
CA SER A 161 -16.14 -8.43 17.91
C SER A 161 -16.45 -9.82 18.43
N LYS A 162 -16.51 -10.00 19.76
CA LYS A 162 -16.96 -11.26 20.38
C LYS A 162 -18.47 -11.50 20.19
N SER A 163 -19.21 -10.45 19.85
CA SER A 163 -20.65 -10.50 19.65
C SER A 163 -20.98 -10.51 18.16
N LEU A 164 -21.65 -11.59 17.73
CA LEU A 164 -22.21 -11.75 16.38
C LEU A 164 -23.12 -10.58 15.98
N PHE A 165 -23.75 -9.91 16.95
CA PHE A 165 -24.65 -8.76 16.73
C PHE A 165 -23.96 -7.56 16.08
N TYR A 166 -22.65 -7.36 16.30
CA TYR A 166 -21.93 -6.21 15.72
C TYR A 166 -21.20 -6.53 14.42
N LYS A 167 -21.23 -7.78 13.92
CA LYS A 167 -20.50 -8.17 12.71
C LYS A 167 -21.04 -7.42 11.47
N ASP A 168 -22.34 -7.18 11.44
CA ASP A 168 -23.05 -6.48 10.35
C ASP A 168 -23.39 -5.02 10.68
N ASP A 169 -22.94 -4.52 11.84
CA ASP A 169 -23.12 -3.12 12.22
C ASP A 169 -22.37 -2.19 11.26
N VAL A 170 -23.09 -1.23 10.68
CA VAL A 170 -22.57 -0.29 9.69
C VAL A 170 -21.43 0.57 10.27
N LYS A 171 -21.54 1.03 11.52
CA LYS A 171 -20.49 1.80 12.19
C LYS A 171 -19.25 0.94 12.43
N PHE A 172 -19.43 -0.32 12.81
CA PHE A 172 -18.29 -1.24 12.98
C PHE A 172 -17.58 -1.50 11.64
N ARG A 173 -18.34 -1.77 10.56
CA ARG A 173 -17.75 -1.93 9.21
C ARG A 173 -16.97 -0.69 8.77
N LYS A 174 -17.51 0.51 9.02
CA LYS A 174 -16.82 1.78 8.74
C LYS A 174 -15.54 1.92 9.57
N PHE A 175 -15.63 1.67 10.87
CA PHE A 175 -14.48 1.69 11.78
C PHE A 175 -13.36 0.76 11.30
N ARG A 176 -13.68 -0.47 10.89
CA ARG A 176 -12.70 -1.42 10.34
C ARG A 176 -11.95 -0.87 9.14
N ARG A 177 -12.66 -0.21 8.22
CA ARG A 177 -12.06 0.41 7.03
C ARG A 177 -11.20 1.61 7.41
N GLN A 178 -11.69 2.49 8.29
CA GLN A 178 -10.91 3.65 8.75
C GLN A 178 -9.65 3.23 9.52
N LEU A 179 -9.74 2.20 10.36
CA LEU A 179 -8.59 1.64 11.09
C LEU A 179 -7.49 1.18 10.13
N PHE A 180 -7.86 0.48 9.04
CA PHE A 180 -6.91 0.07 8.01
C PHE A 180 -6.20 1.27 7.36
N HIS A 181 -6.97 2.26 6.88
CA HIS A 181 -6.43 3.46 6.21
C HIS A 181 -5.54 4.32 7.11
N VAL A 182 -5.97 4.55 8.36
CA VAL A 182 -5.19 5.30 9.35
C VAL A 182 -3.89 4.57 9.68
N SER A 183 -3.95 3.24 9.82
CA SER A 183 -2.77 2.43 10.14
C SER A 183 -1.72 2.54 9.05
N ILE A 184 -2.09 2.31 7.79
CA ILE A 184 -1.13 2.39 6.68
C ILE A 184 -0.63 3.83 6.50
N SER A 185 -1.50 4.84 6.59
CA SER A 185 -1.08 6.25 6.51
C SER A 185 -0.08 6.63 7.61
N ARG A 186 -0.28 6.12 8.83
CA ARG A 186 0.63 6.34 9.96
C ARG A 186 1.99 5.66 9.76
N ILE A 187 1.99 4.44 9.22
CA ILE A 187 3.19 3.66 8.90
C ILE A 187 4.01 4.37 7.82
N LEU A 188 3.36 4.76 6.71
CA LEU A 188 4.02 5.40 5.55
C LEU A 188 4.41 6.87 5.80
N ARG A 189 4.07 7.45 6.95
CA ARG A 189 4.30 8.86 7.25
C ARG A 189 5.77 9.27 7.09
N SER A 190 6.72 8.39 7.40
CA SER A 190 8.16 8.69 7.29
C SER A 190 8.64 8.87 5.86
N LEU A 191 7.94 8.33 4.85
CA LEU A 191 8.29 8.51 3.44
C LEU A 191 7.91 9.89 2.90
N LYS A 192 6.92 10.56 3.50
CA LYS A 192 6.32 11.80 2.96
C LYS A 192 7.35 12.90 2.62
N PRO A 193 8.35 13.22 3.48
CA PRO A 193 9.35 14.21 3.12
C PRO A 193 10.13 13.84 1.85
N GLY A 194 10.56 12.58 1.75
CA GLY A 194 11.32 12.06 0.61
C GLY A 194 10.50 11.88 -0.67
N MET A 195 9.19 12.11 -0.64
CA MET A 195 8.33 12.14 -1.84
C MET A 195 8.31 13.51 -2.53
N THR A 196 8.85 14.54 -1.89
CA THR A 196 8.85 15.92 -2.41
C THR A 196 10.26 16.49 -2.50
N ILE A 197 11.09 16.22 -1.49
CA ILE A 197 12.47 16.68 -1.43
C ILE A 197 13.38 15.46 -1.61
N PRO A 198 14.22 15.42 -2.66
CA PRO A 198 15.15 14.32 -2.85
C PRO A 198 16.17 14.26 -1.71
N GLU A 199 16.44 13.06 -1.22
CA GLU A 199 17.48 12.80 -0.22
C GLU A 199 18.67 12.08 -0.81
N VAL A 200 19.84 12.19 -0.18
CA VAL A 200 21.06 11.51 -0.65
C VAL A 200 21.18 10.17 0.06
N THR A 201 21.14 9.08 -0.70
CA THR A 201 21.09 7.71 -0.18
C THR A 201 22.19 6.85 -0.80
N LEU A 202 22.81 6.00 0.02
CA LEU A 202 23.78 4.99 -0.42
C LEU A 202 23.07 3.88 -1.18
N CYS A 203 23.62 3.47 -2.32
CA CYS A 203 23.10 2.39 -3.13
C CYS A 203 24.01 1.15 -3.15
N ALA A 204 23.50 0.04 -3.66
CA ALA A 204 24.13 -1.27 -3.67
C ALA A 204 25.49 -1.32 -4.38
N ASP A 205 25.76 -0.38 -5.28
CA ASP A 205 27.05 -0.24 -5.98
C ASP A 205 28.06 0.65 -5.25
N GLY A 206 27.73 1.10 -4.03
CA GLY A 206 28.57 1.99 -3.22
C GLY A 206 28.46 3.47 -3.57
N ALA A 207 27.70 3.84 -4.60
CA ALA A 207 27.52 5.24 -4.97
C ALA A 207 26.36 5.89 -4.19
N PHE A 208 26.52 7.18 -3.89
CA PHE A 208 25.46 8.01 -3.32
C PHE A 208 24.65 8.65 -4.43
N ARG A 209 23.32 8.56 -4.35
CA ARG A 209 22.39 9.13 -5.33
C ARG A 209 21.35 10.01 -4.66
N ARG A 210 20.85 11.01 -5.39
CA ARG A 210 19.66 11.76 -5.01
C ARG A 210 18.45 10.88 -5.30
N VAL A 211 17.62 10.61 -4.30
CA VAL A 211 16.51 9.68 -4.38
C VAL A 211 15.22 10.41 -4.03
N ILE A 212 14.19 10.20 -4.83
CA ILE A 212 12.82 10.64 -4.55
C ILE A 212 11.89 9.43 -4.53
N TYR A 213 11.11 9.31 -3.47
CA TYR A 213 10.20 8.20 -3.27
C TYR A 213 8.84 8.47 -3.91
N GLY A 214 8.16 7.42 -4.35
CA GLY A 214 6.74 7.50 -4.67
C GLY A 214 6.03 6.25 -4.23
N LEU A 215 4.77 6.39 -3.83
CA LEU A 215 3.92 5.23 -3.58
C LEU A 215 3.56 4.60 -4.93
N GLY A 216 3.97 3.35 -5.10
CA GLY A 216 3.66 2.55 -6.27
C GLY A 216 2.41 1.70 -6.07
N PRO A 217 2.22 0.69 -6.93
CA PRO A 217 1.06 -0.19 -6.85
C PRO A 217 0.94 -0.94 -5.52
N TYR A 218 -0.30 -1.21 -5.14
CA TYR A 218 -0.62 -2.09 -4.03
C TYR A 218 -1.05 -3.47 -4.54
N ILE A 219 -0.33 -4.52 -4.13
CA ILE A 219 -0.61 -5.90 -4.48
C ILE A 219 -1.57 -6.48 -3.43
N ALA A 220 -2.79 -6.76 -3.88
CA ALA A 220 -3.87 -7.26 -3.06
C ALA A 220 -4.79 -8.15 -3.90
N ASP A 221 -5.49 -9.08 -3.26
CA ASP A 221 -6.64 -9.75 -3.86
C ASP A 221 -7.86 -8.83 -3.88
N TYR A 222 -9.00 -9.32 -4.37
CA TYR A 222 -10.16 -8.46 -4.60
C TYR A 222 -10.76 -7.85 -3.31
N PRO A 223 -11.00 -8.60 -2.21
CA PRO A 223 -11.52 -8.02 -0.98
C PRO A 223 -10.61 -6.92 -0.41
N GLU A 224 -9.30 -7.09 -0.49
CA GLU A 224 -8.30 -6.12 -0.03
C GLU A 224 -8.24 -4.91 -0.96
N GLN A 225 -8.34 -5.10 -2.28
CA GLN A 225 -8.50 -4.00 -3.24
C GLN A 225 -9.77 -3.21 -2.96
N ALA A 226 -10.88 -3.87 -2.62
CA ALA A 226 -12.14 -3.20 -2.30
C ALA A 226 -12.07 -2.41 -0.99
N LEU A 227 -11.30 -2.89 -0.01
CA LEU A 227 -10.99 -2.19 1.22
C LEU A 227 -10.13 -0.95 0.96
N LEU A 228 -9.06 -1.11 0.18
CA LEU A 228 -8.10 -0.05 -0.15
C LEU A 228 -8.73 1.04 -1.02
N ALA A 229 -9.52 0.67 -2.03
CA ALA A 229 -10.19 1.62 -2.93
C ALA A 229 -11.43 2.27 -2.30
N CYS A 230 -11.82 1.86 -1.08
CA CYS A 230 -13.09 2.24 -0.45
C CYS A 230 -14.31 2.00 -1.36
N ILE A 231 -14.34 0.88 -2.07
CA ILE A 231 -15.49 0.49 -2.87
C ILE A 231 -16.41 -0.49 -2.12
N VAL A 232 -17.64 -0.55 -2.59
CA VAL A 232 -18.63 -1.55 -2.24
C VAL A 232 -18.25 -2.88 -2.90
N GLN A 233 -18.29 -3.98 -2.16
CA GLN A 233 -18.00 -5.31 -2.73
C GLN A 233 -18.95 -5.64 -3.88
N GLY A 234 -18.41 -6.25 -4.93
CA GLY A 234 -19.08 -6.51 -6.21
C GLY A 234 -18.82 -5.44 -7.28
N TRP A 235 -18.21 -4.30 -6.94
CA TRP A 235 -17.81 -3.26 -7.89
C TRP A 235 -16.35 -3.40 -8.34
N CYS A 236 -16.00 -2.82 -9.48
CA CYS A 236 -14.62 -2.79 -9.95
C CYS A 236 -13.81 -1.71 -9.20
N PRO A 237 -12.66 -2.04 -8.57
CA PRO A 237 -11.82 -1.05 -7.90
C PRO A 237 -11.04 -0.18 -8.89
N LYS A 238 -10.95 -0.60 -10.16
CA LYS A 238 -10.12 0.05 -11.19
C LYS A 238 -10.90 0.93 -12.16
N CYS A 239 -12.20 0.67 -12.36
CA CYS A 239 -13.00 1.41 -13.33
C CYS A 239 -14.45 1.63 -12.85
N THR A 240 -15.19 2.44 -13.60
CA THR A 240 -16.59 2.81 -13.35
C THR A 240 -17.60 1.76 -13.82
N ALA A 241 -17.16 0.53 -14.12
CA ALA A 241 -18.06 -0.55 -14.55
C ALA A 241 -19.14 -0.81 -13.51
N ARG A 242 -20.39 -0.93 -13.97
CA ARG A 242 -21.54 -1.19 -13.12
C ARG A 242 -21.50 -2.61 -12.56
N ARG A 243 -21.97 -2.75 -11.32
CA ARG A 243 -22.13 -4.06 -10.68
C ARG A 243 -22.99 -4.98 -11.56
N GLY A 244 -22.51 -6.19 -11.80
CA GLY A 244 -23.20 -7.18 -12.66
C GLY A 244 -23.00 -7.00 -14.16
N SER A 245 -22.28 -5.96 -14.60
CA SER A 245 -21.93 -5.71 -16.00
C SER A 245 -20.45 -5.34 -16.14
N LEU A 246 -19.58 -6.20 -15.58
CA LEU A 246 -18.12 -6.00 -15.63
C LEU A 246 -17.55 -6.20 -17.04
N GLU A 247 -18.22 -7.00 -17.86
CA GLU A 247 -17.85 -7.32 -19.25
C GLU A 247 -18.65 -6.50 -20.27
N GLY A 248 -19.51 -5.58 -19.82
CA GLY A 248 -20.40 -4.86 -20.73
C GLY A 248 -19.67 -3.94 -21.70
N ASP A 249 -20.24 -3.78 -22.90
CA ASP A 249 -19.70 -3.04 -24.05
C ASP A 249 -19.66 -1.49 -23.86
N GLY A 250 -19.90 -1.01 -22.63
CA GLY A 250 -19.89 0.42 -22.30
C GLY A 250 -18.47 0.97 -22.10
N ILE A 251 -18.31 2.29 -22.31
CA ILE A 251 -17.06 3.00 -22.00
C ILE A 251 -16.86 3.01 -20.47
N ASN A 252 -16.06 2.07 -19.97
CA ASN A 252 -15.67 2.01 -18.57
C ASN A 252 -14.42 2.86 -18.36
N ILE A 253 -14.57 3.99 -17.66
CA ILE A 253 -13.46 4.91 -17.40
C ILE A 253 -12.68 4.40 -16.18
N ARG A 254 -11.35 4.54 -16.20
CA ARG A 254 -10.53 4.20 -15.02
C ARG A 254 -10.86 5.13 -13.87
N ARG A 255 -10.98 4.56 -12.66
CA ARG A 255 -11.08 5.37 -11.44
C ARG A 255 -9.72 6.03 -11.22
N TRP A 256 -9.74 7.32 -10.92
CA TRP A 256 -8.59 8.05 -10.40
C TRP A 256 -9.01 8.92 -9.22
N CYS A 257 -8.03 9.43 -8.48
CA CYS A 257 -8.24 10.10 -7.21
C CYS A 257 -9.17 11.31 -7.36
N GLU A 258 -8.83 12.21 -8.27
CA GLU A 258 -9.56 13.46 -8.54
C GLU A 258 -11.02 13.21 -8.95
N HIS A 259 -11.29 12.16 -9.74
CA HIS A 259 -12.66 11.79 -10.09
C HIS A 259 -13.43 11.26 -8.88
N THR A 260 -12.79 10.44 -8.04
CA THR A 260 -13.42 9.90 -6.84
C THR A 260 -13.70 11.00 -5.82
N GLU A 261 -12.75 11.92 -5.61
CA GLU A 261 -12.90 13.10 -4.76
C GLU A 261 -14.02 14.01 -5.26
N ALA A 262 -14.05 14.33 -6.56
CA ALA A 262 -15.11 15.14 -7.16
C ALA A 262 -16.50 14.51 -6.97
N LEU A 263 -16.63 13.18 -7.11
CA LEU A 263 -17.88 12.48 -6.83
C LEU A 263 -18.27 12.58 -5.34
N VAL A 264 -17.32 12.36 -4.43
CA VAL A 264 -17.56 12.43 -2.98
C VAL A 264 -17.97 13.84 -2.54
N GLU A 265 -17.43 14.88 -3.16
CA GLU A 265 -17.80 16.27 -2.90
C GLU A 265 -19.16 16.66 -3.48
N SER A 266 -19.58 16.03 -4.58
CA SER A 266 -20.76 16.45 -5.35
C SER A 266 -22.03 15.65 -5.09
N LEU A 267 -21.92 14.41 -4.61
CA LEU A 267 -23.03 13.47 -4.51
C LEU A 267 -23.31 13.06 -3.06
N ASP A 268 -24.57 12.71 -2.75
CA ASP A 268 -24.90 12.14 -1.44
C ASP A 268 -24.42 10.68 -1.31
N LEU A 269 -24.33 10.22 -0.06
CA LEU A 269 -23.82 8.89 0.26
C LEU A 269 -24.64 7.74 -0.35
N GLY A 270 -25.95 7.94 -0.59
CA GLY A 270 -26.81 6.94 -1.23
C GLY A 270 -26.45 6.79 -2.69
N THR A 271 -26.40 7.90 -3.44
CA THR A 271 -25.99 7.88 -4.85
C THR A 271 -24.56 7.35 -5.03
N LEU A 272 -23.62 7.76 -4.17
CA LEU A 272 -22.24 7.22 -4.20
C LEU A 272 -22.22 5.70 -4.04
N TRP A 273 -23.03 5.17 -3.13
CA TRP A 273 -23.09 3.75 -2.85
C TRP A 273 -23.76 2.95 -3.97
N ASP A 274 -24.93 3.41 -4.44
CA ASP A 274 -25.78 2.66 -5.36
C ASP A 274 -25.36 2.80 -6.83
N GLU A 275 -24.91 3.99 -7.26
CA GLU A 275 -24.60 4.25 -8.66
C GLU A 275 -23.10 4.13 -8.98
N TYR A 276 -22.24 4.40 -7.99
CA TYR A 276 -20.78 4.41 -8.18
C TYR A 276 -20.04 3.37 -7.34
N GLY A 277 -20.72 2.69 -6.41
CA GLY A 277 -20.10 1.71 -5.52
C GLY A 277 -18.99 2.30 -4.65
N ILE A 278 -19.08 3.58 -4.26
CA ILE A 278 -18.09 4.29 -3.46
C ILE A 278 -18.59 4.41 -2.01
N VAL A 279 -17.71 4.16 -1.05
CA VAL A 279 -17.95 4.42 0.37
C VAL A 279 -17.40 5.80 0.71
N GLY A 280 -18.23 6.83 0.51
CA GLY A 280 -17.82 8.24 0.55
C GLY A 280 -17.56 8.84 1.94
N ASP A 281 -17.85 8.12 3.01
CA ASP A 281 -17.71 8.61 4.39
C ASP A 281 -16.48 8.03 5.12
N ILE A 282 -15.52 7.53 4.36
CA ILE A 282 -14.21 7.08 4.86
C ILE A 282 -13.15 8.04 4.37
N VAL A 283 -12.33 8.53 5.30
CA VAL A 283 -11.18 9.36 4.93
C VAL A 283 -10.10 8.43 4.37
N VAL A 284 -9.97 8.41 3.04
CA VAL A 284 -8.90 7.72 2.33
C VAL A 284 -7.63 8.54 2.47
N CYS A 285 -6.79 8.17 3.43
CA CYS A 285 -5.54 8.90 3.69
C CYS A 285 -4.39 8.51 2.74
N ILE A 286 -4.67 7.70 1.72
CA ILE A 286 -3.67 7.23 0.76
C ILE A 286 -4.25 7.26 -0.66
N SER A 287 -4.37 8.47 -1.17
CA SER A 287 -4.93 8.81 -2.48
C SER A 287 -4.11 8.30 -3.68
N PHE A 288 -2.92 7.71 -3.46
CA PHE A 288 -1.94 7.38 -4.51
C PHE A 288 -1.75 5.88 -4.80
N LEU A 289 -2.37 4.95 -4.07
CA LEU A 289 -1.95 3.53 -4.06
C LEU A 289 -2.57 2.61 -5.14
N LEU A 290 -3.50 3.10 -5.96
CA LEU A 290 -4.30 2.24 -6.85
C LEU A 290 -4.28 2.61 -8.34
N LEU A 291 -3.25 3.33 -8.80
CA LEU A 291 -3.13 3.76 -10.21
C LEU A 291 -1.97 3.10 -10.95
#